data_AF-A0AAV7ISQ3-F1
#
_entry.id   AF-A0AAV7ISQ3-F1
#
_cell.length_a   1.000
_cell.length_b   1.000
_cell.length_c   1.000
_cell.angle_alpha   90.00
_cell.angle_beta   90.00
_cell.angle_gamma   90.00
#
_symmetry.space_group_name_H-M   'P 1'
#
loop_
_entity.id
_entity.type
_entity.pdbx_description
1 polymer ?
#
loop_
_entity_poly.entity_id
_entity_poly.type
_entity_poly.pdbx_seq_one_letter_code
_entity_poly.pdbx_strand_id
1 'polypeptide(L)'
;MSGLLKLSSLLSGQPARVLNKLGLPVVSNRSFHHTPNGNAKSSDAISKQYPVVDHSYDAVVVGAGGAGLRAAYGLVAEGFKTAVITKLFPTRSHTVAAQGGINAALGNMEEDNWQWHMYDTVKGSDWLGDQDAIHYMTREAPKAVIELENCGMPFSRTQDDACVASF
;
A
#
# COMPACT_ATOMS: atom_id res chain seq x y z
N MET A 1 28.32 -23.64 -68.18
CA MET A 1 27.78 -22.42 -67.58
C MET A 1 27.60 -22.66 -66.09
N SER A 2 28.32 -21.87 -65.27
CA SER A 2 28.00 -21.39 -63.90
C SER A 2 27.45 -22.41 -62.88
N GLY A 3 28.02 -22.65 -61.71
CA GLY A 3 29.07 -21.97 -60.95
C GLY A 3 28.90 -22.40 -59.49
N LEU A 4 29.94 -23.06 -58.94
CA LEU A 4 30.08 -23.50 -57.55
C LEU A 4 30.18 -22.30 -56.62
N LEU A 5 29.32 -22.11 -55.60
CA LEU A 5 29.57 -21.11 -54.54
C LEU A 5 29.05 -21.52 -53.14
N LYS A 6 30.04 -21.82 -52.28
CA LYS A 6 30.24 -21.45 -50.87
C LYS A 6 29.28 -21.94 -49.78
N LEU A 7 29.80 -22.94 -49.07
CA LEU A 7 29.69 -23.09 -47.61
C LEU A 7 30.29 -21.85 -46.90
N SER A 8 29.56 -21.25 -45.97
CA SER A 8 30.15 -20.52 -44.84
C SER A 8 29.25 -20.66 -43.61
N SER A 9 29.77 -21.40 -42.64
CA SER A 9 29.29 -21.48 -41.27
C SER A 9 29.29 -20.12 -40.58
N LEU A 10 28.22 -19.80 -39.85
CA LEU A 10 28.29 -19.01 -38.61
C LEU A 10 27.02 -19.26 -37.80
N LEU A 11 27.13 -20.25 -36.89
CA LEU A 11 26.29 -20.30 -35.71
C LEU A 11 26.64 -19.10 -34.82
N SER A 12 25.64 -18.27 -34.51
CA SER A 12 25.59 -17.53 -33.24
C SER A 12 24.13 -17.50 -32.79
N GLY A 13 23.88 -18.10 -31.62
CA GLY A 13 22.57 -18.58 -31.18
C GLY A 13 21.46 -17.54 -31.10
N GLN A 14 20.28 -17.92 -31.59
CA GLN A 14 19.02 -17.27 -31.27
C GLN A 14 18.36 -17.98 -30.07
N PRO A 15 17.83 -17.25 -29.08
CA PRO A 15 17.19 -17.85 -27.92
C PRO A 15 15.88 -18.54 -28.34
N ALA A 16 15.68 -19.78 -27.88
CA ALA A 16 14.51 -20.59 -28.17
C ALA A 16 13.21 -19.89 -27.71
N ARG A 17 12.32 -19.58 -28.67
CA ARG A 17 10.95 -19.11 -28.40
C ARG A 17 10.11 -20.28 -27.89
N VAL A 18 9.72 -20.26 -26.63
CA VAL A 18 8.75 -21.21 -26.06
C VAL A 18 7.35 -20.83 -26.55
N LEU A 19 6.73 -21.70 -27.35
CA LEU A 19 5.38 -21.57 -27.90
C LEU A 19 4.39 -22.36 -27.03
N ASN A 20 3.20 -21.83 -26.78
CA ASN A 20 2.12 -22.61 -26.18
C ASN A 20 1.55 -23.62 -27.20
N LYS A 21 0.73 -24.58 -26.76
CA LYS A 21 0.10 -25.65 -27.58
C LYS A 21 -0.69 -25.15 -28.82
N LEU A 22 -0.90 -23.85 -28.96
CA LEU A 22 -1.58 -23.18 -30.08
C LEU A 22 -0.65 -22.36 -30.99
N GLY A 23 0.68 -22.45 -30.81
CA GLY A 23 1.65 -21.78 -31.71
C GLY A 23 1.70 -20.25 -31.59
N LEU A 24 1.10 -19.68 -30.54
CA LEU A 24 1.13 -18.25 -30.26
C LEU A 24 2.28 -17.89 -29.30
N PRO A 25 2.91 -16.71 -29.47
CA PRO A 25 3.96 -16.25 -28.57
C PRO A 25 3.41 -16.06 -27.15
N VAL A 26 3.99 -16.75 -26.17
CA VAL A 26 3.68 -16.55 -24.75
C VAL A 26 4.41 -15.30 -24.27
N VAL A 27 3.79 -14.14 -24.45
CA VAL A 27 4.24 -12.91 -23.81
C VAL A 27 3.52 -12.79 -22.47
N SER A 28 4.12 -13.33 -21.41
CA SER A 28 3.77 -12.92 -20.05
C SER A 28 4.72 -11.80 -19.62
N ASN A 29 4.59 -10.63 -20.25
CA ASN A 29 5.10 -9.40 -19.67
C ASN A 29 4.14 -8.99 -18.56
N ARG A 30 4.41 -9.38 -17.31
CA ARG A 30 3.89 -8.62 -16.19
C ARG A 30 4.64 -7.29 -16.20
N SER A 31 4.08 -6.29 -16.87
CA SER A 31 4.60 -4.92 -16.83
C SER A 31 4.35 -4.33 -15.45
N PHE A 32 5.24 -4.65 -14.49
CA PHE A 32 5.34 -3.91 -13.23
C PHE A 32 5.96 -2.52 -13.43
N HIS A 33 6.43 -2.23 -14.65
CA HIS A 33 6.88 -0.91 -15.04
C HIS A 33 5.66 -0.07 -15.45
N HIS A 34 5.31 0.93 -14.64
CA HIS A 34 4.54 2.06 -15.13
C HIS A 34 5.46 2.83 -16.08
N THR A 35 5.15 2.79 -17.38
CA THR A 35 5.70 3.76 -18.34
C THR A 35 5.03 5.09 -18.02
N PRO A 36 5.78 6.21 -17.89
CA PRO A 36 5.15 7.50 -17.65
C PRO A 36 4.07 7.73 -18.69
N ASN A 37 2.85 8.02 -18.25
CA ASN A 37 1.78 8.48 -19.13
C ASN A 37 2.36 9.56 -20.07
N GLY A 38 2.02 9.54 -21.36
CA GLY A 38 2.61 10.44 -22.39
C GLY A 38 2.42 11.95 -22.16
N ASN A 39 1.80 12.34 -21.05
CA ASN A 39 1.61 13.72 -20.59
C ASN A 39 2.57 14.17 -19.47
N ALA A 40 3.43 13.29 -18.95
CA ALA A 40 4.43 13.69 -17.96
C ALA A 40 5.51 14.55 -18.63
N LYS A 41 5.79 15.75 -18.09
CA LYS A 41 6.85 16.60 -18.64
C LYS A 41 8.18 15.96 -18.26
N SER A 42 9.01 15.68 -19.25
CA SER A 42 10.39 15.24 -19.03
C SER A 42 11.35 16.36 -19.42
N SER A 43 12.34 16.64 -18.57
CA SER A 43 13.34 17.67 -18.83
C SER A 43 14.76 17.15 -18.62
N ASP A 44 15.63 17.47 -19.57
CA ASP A 44 17.07 17.15 -19.54
C ASP A 44 17.92 18.37 -19.15
N ALA A 45 17.29 19.44 -18.66
CA ALA A 45 17.92 20.73 -18.42
C ALA A 45 18.97 20.70 -17.30
N ILE A 46 18.85 19.75 -16.36
CA ILE A 46 19.71 19.65 -15.15
C ILE A 46 20.73 18.50 -15.28
N SER A 47 20.36 17.38 -15.90
CA SER A 47 21.25 16.23 -16.10
C SER A 47 20.79 15.40 -17.31
N LYS A 48 21.73 15.08 -18.21
CA LYS A 48 21.47 14.14 -19.32
C LYS A 48 21.50 12.67 -18.89
N GLN A 49 21.99 12.38 -17.68
CA GLN A 49 22.16 10.99 -17.20
C GLN A 49 20.92 10.48 -16.47
N TYR A 50 20.16 11.37 -15.83
CA TYR A 50 18.96 11.04 -15.08
C TYR A 50 17.81 11.91 -15.59
N PRO A 51 17.01 11.42 -16.55
CA PRO A 51 15.86 12.17 -17.04
C PRO A 51 14.88 12.39 -15.89
N VAL A 52 14.50 13.65 -15.67
CA VAL A 52 13.51 14.00 -14.65
C VAL A 52 12.12 13.87 -15.26
N VAL A 53 11.17 13.32 -14.51
CA VAL A 53 9.78 13.14 -14.92
C VAL A 53 8.87 13.84 -13.91
N ASP A 54 8.11 14.83 -14.38
CA ASP A 54 7.18 15.60 -13.56
C ASP A 54 5.76 15.03 -13.65
N HIS A 55 5.11 14.88 -12.50
CA HIS A 55 3.72 14.47 -12.38
C HIS A 55 2.91 15.47 -11.55
N SER A 56 1.62 15.61 -11.86
CA SER A 56 0.70 16.50 -11.13
C SER A 56 -0.49 15.73 -10.55
N TYR A 57 -0.70 15.91 -9.26
CA TYR A 57 -1.72 15.29 -8.40
C TYR A 57 -2.20 16.32 -7.37
N ASP A 58 -3.38 16.11 -6.80
CA ASP A 58 -3.92 16.99 -5.76
C ASP A 58 -3.25 16.70 -4.40
N ALA A 59 -2.93 15.41 -4.16
CA ALA A 59 -2.22 14.96 -2.97
C ALA A 59 -1.23 13.83 -3.30
N VAL A 60 -0.15 13.76 -2.54
CA VAL A 60 0.85 12.69 -2.62
C VAL A 60 1.05 12.08 -1.24
N VAL A 61 0.81 10.78 -1.12
CA VAL A 61 1.03 10.00 0.10
C VAL A 61 2.31 9.19 -0.07
N VAL A 62 3.27 9.39 0.83
CA VAL A 62 4.54 8.64 0.83
C VAL A 62 4.50 7.58 1.92
N GLY A 63 4.38 6.32 1.49
CA GLY A 63 4.26 5.13 2.34
C GLY A 63 2.92 4.43 2.13
N ALA A 64 2.96 3.09 2.00
CA ALA A 64 1.78 2.24 1.82
C ALA A 64 1.60 1.23 2.97
N GLY A 65 1.90 1.68 4.20
CA GLY A 65 1.48 0.97 5.42
C GLY A 65 0.04 1.30 5.80
N GLY A 66 -0.42 0.86 6.97
CA GLY A 66 -1.81 1.08 7.42
C GLY A 66 -2.25 2.55 7.36
N ALA A 67 -1.43 3.46 7.91
CA ALA A 67 -1.72 4.90 7.91
C ALA A 67 -1.80 5.48 6.48
N GLY A 68 -0.80 5.19 5.64
CA GLY A 68 -0.74 5.73 4.28
C GLY A 68 -1.88 5.23 3.39
N LEU A 69 -2.23 3.94 3.49
CA LEU A 69 -3.37 3.39 2.75
C LEU A 69 -4.70 3.96 3.24
N ARG A 70 -4.90 4.11 4.55
CA ARG A 70 -6.14 4.71 5.09
C ARG A 70 -6.28 6.19 4.71
N ALA A 71 -5.18 6.93 4.69
CA ALA A 71 -5.14 8.32 4.23
C ALA A 71 -5.45 8.43 2.73
N ALA A 72 -4.79 7.61 1.90
CA ALA A 72 -5.03 7.59 0.46
C ALA A 72 -6.48 7.19 0.13
N TYR A 73 -7.03 6.19 0.83
CA TYR A 73 -8.43 5.80 0.69
C TYR A 73 -9.38 6.95 1.02
N GLY A 74 -9.14 7.66 2.13
CA GLY A 74 -9.95 8.83 2.52
C GLY A 74 -9.88 9.95 1.49
N LEU A 75 -8.68 10.30 1.01
CA LEU A 75 -8.50 11.34 -0.01
C LEU A 75 -9.23 11.00 -1.31
N VAL A 76 -9.14 9.74 -1.76
CA VAL A 76 -9.83 9.30 -2.99
C VAL A 76 -11.34 9.25 -2.79
N ALA A 77 -11.84 8.88 -1.62
CA ALA A 77 -13.27 8.88 -1.30
C ALA A 77 -13.88 10.30 -1.37
N GLU A 78 -13.10 11.32 -1.00
CA GLU A 78 -13.47 12.74 -1.13
C GLU A 78 -13.23 13.30 -2.56
N GLY A 79 -12.78 12.48 -3.51
CA GLY A 79 -12.63 12.84 -4.92
C GLY A 79 -11.26 13.42 -5.32
N PHE A 80 -10.27 13.44 -4.42
CA PHE A 80 -8.93 13.95 -4.73
C PHE A 80 -8.11 12.96 -5.57
N LYS A 81 -7.47 13.46 -6.63
CA LYS A 81 -6.52 12.69 -7.43
C LYS A 81 -5.22 12.49 -6.65
N THR A 82 -5.11 11.32 -6.01
CA THR A 82 -4.03 11.03 -5.06
C THR A 82 -3.02 10.04 -5.62
N ALA A 83 -1.72 10.34 -5.47
CA ALA A 83 -0.64 9.39 -5.75
C ALA A 83 -0.14 8.73 -4.46
N VAL A 84 0.03 7.41 -4.46
CA VAL A 84 0.64 6.67 -3.35
C VAL A 84 2.00 6.14 -3.79
N ILE A 85 3.06 6.62 -3.14
CA ILE A 85 4.44 6.25 -3.45
C ILE A 85 4.97 5.37 -2.33
N THR A 86 5.43 4.17 -2.66
CA THR A 86 6.00 3.24 -1.68
C THR A 86 7.21 2.53 -2.24
N LYS A 87 8.24 2.33 -1.40
CA LYS A 87 9.44 1.57 -1.77
C LYS A 87 9.23 0.05 -1.74
N LEU A 88 8.24 -0.41 -0.97
CA LEU A 88 7.87 -1.81 -0.84
C LEU A 88 6.50 -2.04 -1.45
N PHE A 89 6.24 -3.27 -1.89
CA PHE A 89 4.86 -3.69 -2.18
C PHE A 89 3.99 -3.48 -0.91
N PRO A 90 2.78 -2.91 -1.00
CA PRO A 90 2.03 -2.42 0.17
C PRO A 90 1.91 -3.43 1.33
N THR A 91 1.63 -4.70 1.05
CA THR A 91 1.47 -5.75 2.07
C THR A 91 2.79 -6.23 2.70
N ARG A 92 3.93 -5.65 2.29
CA ARG A 92 5.25 -5.87 2.90
C ARG A 92 5.68 -4.73 3.81
N SER A 93 4.83 -3.73 4.03
CA SER A 93 5.03 -2.69 5.03
C SER A 93 5.03 -3.28 6.44
N HIS A 94 5.78 -2.68 7.38
CA HIS A 94 5.94 -3.23 8.75
C HIS A 94 4.64 -3.36 9.54
N THR A 95 3.56 -2.67 9.14
CA THR A 95 2.20 -2.90 9.68
C THR A 95 1.79 -4.38 9.61
N VAL A 96 2.28 -5.15 8.63
CA VAL A 96 1.98 -6.59 8.51
C VAL A 96 2.52 -7.44 9.67
N ALA A 97 3.52 -6.93 10.40
CA ALA A 97 4.14 -7.63 11.52
C ALA A 97 3.50 -7.31 12.88
N ALA A 98 2.49 -6.43 12.93
CA ALA A 98 1.75 -6.16 14.15
C ALA A 98 0.97 -7.42 14.59
N GLN A 99 1.00 -7.73 15.88
CA GLN A 99 0.41 -8.97 16.42
C GLN A 99 -0.71 -8.72 17.44
N GLY A 100 -0.46 -7.88 18.45
CA GLY A 100 -1.34 -7.76 19.63
C GLY A 100 -2.78 -7.36 19.28
N GLY A 101 -2.97 -6.21 18.65
CA GLY A 101 -4.31 -5.72 18.32
C GLY A 101 -4.33 -4.20 18.11
N ILE A 102 -5.54 -3.65 18.17
CA ILE A 102 -5.83 -2.22 18.13
C ILE A 102 -6.76 -1.87 19.28
N ASN A 103 -6.35 -0.92 20.12
CA ASN A 103 -7.12 -0.54 21.30
C ASN A 103 -8.31 0.34 20.92
N ALA A 104 -9.50 -0.03 21.37
CA ALA A 104 -10.70 0.79 21.27
C ALA A 104 -11.67 0.41 22.39
N ALA A 105 -12.24 1.43 23.04
CA ALA A 105 -13.23 1.26 24.10
C ALA A 105 -14.60 0.87 23.50
N LEU A 106 -14.71 -0.37 23.04
CA LEU A 106 -15.92 -0.92 22.42
C LEU A 106 -16.93 -1.42 23.46
N GLY A 107 -16.46 -1.79 24.66
CA GLY A 107 -17.31 -2.33 25.71
C GLY A 107 -17.81 -3.77 25.45
N ASN A 108 -17.13 -4.53 24.58
CA ASN A 108 -17.60 -5.87 24.13
C ASN A 108 -17.28 -7.01 25.13
N MET A 109 -16.31 -6.81 26.03
CA MET A 109 -15.89 -7.81 27.03
C MET A 109 -16.39 -7.43 28.43
N GLU A 110 -16.29 -6.15 28.76
CA GLU A 110 -16.80 -5.51 29.97
C GLU A 110 -17.18 -4.06 29.63
N GLU A 111 -17.90 -3.38 30.52
CA GLU A 111 -18.23 -1.97 30.33
C GLU A 111 -16.94 -1.14 30.20
N ASP A 112 -16.88 -0.27 29.18
CA ASP A 112 -15.68 0.54 28.91
C ASP A 112 -16.06 1.98 28.51
N ASN A 113 -15.14 2.91 28.72
CA ASN A 113 -15.28 4.31 28.40
C ASN A 113 -13.99 4.85 27.77
N TRP A 114 -14.12 5.54 26.63
CA TRP A 114 -12.99 6.16 25.93
C TRP A 114 -12.19 7.13 26.81
N GLN A 115 -12.79 7.73 27.84
CA GLN A 115 -12.08 8.58 28.80
C GLN A 115 -11.09 7.81 29.68
N TRP A 116 -11.38 6.54 29.98
CA TRP A 116 -10.45 5.67 30.71
C TRP A 116 -9.24 5.35 29.83
N HIS A 117 -9.48 5.03 28.56
CA HIS A 117 -8.43 4.88 27.55
C HIS A 117 -7.59 6.17 27.38
N MET A 118 -8.22 7.35 27.40
CA MET A 118 -7.52 8.64 27.40
C MET A 118 -6.62 8.78 28.63
N TYR A 119 -7.13 8.50 29.83
CA TYR A 119 -6.36 8.58 31.07
C TYR A 119 -5.13 7.67 31.03
N ASP A 120 -5.30 6.42 30.62
CA ASP A 120 -4.21 5.45 30.50
C ASP A 120 -3.17 5.88 29.47
N THR A 121 -3.60 6.49 28.37
CA THR A 121 -2.69 7.00 27.34
C THR A 121 -1.89 8.22 27.83
N VAL A 122 -2.55 9.17 28.52
CA VAL A 122 -1.86 10.35 29.09
C VAL A 122 -0.85 9.90 30.14
N LYS A 123 -1.25 9.02 31.05
CA LYS A 123 -0.37 8.46 32.08
C LYS A 123 0.77 7.64 31.47
N GLY A 124 0.47 6.80 30.48
CA GLY A 124 1.46 5.97 29.78
C GLY A 124 2.47 6.77 28.96
N SER A 125 2.08 7.96 28.50
CA SER A 125 2.98 8.92 27.85
C SER A 125 3.88 9.70 28.82
N ASP A 126 3.79 9.41 30.13
CA ASP A 126 4.48 10.15 31.20
C ASP A 126 4.20 11.66 31.14
N TRP A 127 2.93 12.00 30.86
CA TRP A 127 2.43 13.38 30.67
C TRP A 127 3.13 14.20 29.56
N LEU A 128 3.96 13.57 28.72
CA LEU A 128 4.63 14.22 27.61
C LEU A 128 3.76 14.28 26.35
N GLY A 129 2.72 13.45 26.28
CA GLY A 129 1.82 13.40 25.14
C GLY A 129 0.85 14.59 25.07
N ASP A 130 0.66 15.12 23.86
CA ASP A 130 -0.31 16.18 23.59
C ASP A 130 -1.74 15.68 23.84
N GLN A 131 -2.37 16.23 24.89
CA GLN A 131 -3.64 15.68 25.39
C GLN A 131 -4.83 15.92 24.45
N ASP A 132 -4.77 16.95 23.61
CA ASP A 132 -5.77 17.21 22.57
C ASP A 132 -5.74 16.15 21.47
N ALA A 133 -4.54 15.75 21.03
CA ALA A 133 -4.34 14.66 20.09
C ALA A 133 -4.76 13.31 20.69
N ILE A 134 -4.37 13.04 21.95
CA ILE A 134 -4.77 11.81 22.66
C ILE A 134 -6.30 11.75 22.84
N HIS A 135 -6.93 12.87 23.21
CA HIS A 135 -8.38 12.97 23.34
C HIS A 135 -9.07 12.64 22.00
N TYR A 136 -8.62 13.19 20.88
CA TYR A 136 -9.17 12.88 19.56
C TYR A 136 -8.99 11.39 19.21
N MET A 137 -7.77 10.87 19.39
CA MET A 137 -7.44 9.47 19.08
C MET A 137 -8.32 8.49 19.84
N THR A 138 -8.43 8.65 21.16
CA THR A 138 -9.16 7.70 22.03
C THR A 138 -10.68 7.81 21.86
N ARG A 139 -11.21 9.00 21.61
CA ARG A 139 -12.63 9.23 21.33
C ARG A 139 -13.07 8.64 19.98
N GLU A 140 -12.23 8.72 18.94
CA GLU A 140 -12.56 8.21 17.60
C GLU A 140 -12.18 6.72 17.41
N ALA A 141 -11.37 6.14 18.29
CA ALA A 141 -10.94 4.74 18.20
C ALA A 141 -12.08 3.71 18.02
N PRO A 142 -13.20 3.77 18.79
CA PRO A 142 -14.32 2.84 18.58
C PRO A 142 -14.88 2.87 17.16
N LYS A 143 -15.08 4.06 16.59
CA LYS A 143 -15.60 4.21 15.23
C LYS A 143 -14.61 3.71 14.17
N ALA A 144 -13.32 3.99 14.36
CA ALA A 144 -12.27 3.54 13.45
C ALA A 144 -12.15 2.01 13.41
N VAL A 145 -12.29 1.33 14.55
CA VAL A 145 -12.28 -0.14 14.60
C VAL A 145 -13.52 -0.74 13.94
N ILE A 146 -14.70 -0.15 14.18
CA ILE A 146 -15.95 -0.57 13.51
C ILE A 146 -15.85 -0.36 11.99
N GLU A 147 -15.22 0.72 11.52
CA GLU A 147 -14.96 0.93 10.10
C GLU A 147 -14.13 -0.22 9.50
N LEU A 148 -13.07 -0.66 10.20
CA LEU A 148 -12.23 -1.76 9.74
C LEU A 148 -13.00 -3.08 9.68
N GLU A 149 -13.85 -3.34 10.68
CA GLU A 149 -14.71 -4.53 10.71
C GLU A 149 -15.68 -4.53 9.52
N ASN A 150 -16.34 -3.40 9.25
CA ASN A 150 -17.22 -3.24 8.10
C ASN A 150 -16.49 -3.33 6.75
N CYS A 151 -15.19 -3.00 6.71
CA CYS A 151 -14.33 -3.22 5.54
C CYS A 151 -13.93 -4.70 5.35
N GLY A 152 -14.36 -5.59 6.25
CA GLY A 152 -14.10 -7.03 6.19
C GLY A 152 -12.87 -7.49 6.96
N MET A 153 -12.36 -6.69 7.91
CA MET A 153 -11.25 -7.12 8.76
C MET A 153 -11.68 -8.31 9.63
N PRO A 154 -10.97 -9.46 9.56
CA PRO A 154 -11.40 -10.68 10.25
C PRO A 154 -10.97 -10.66 11.72
N PHE A 155 -11.63 -9.82 12.54
CA PHE A 155 -11.46 -9.85 13.99
C PHE A 155 -11.93 -11.17 14.59
N SER A 156 -11.27 -11.59 15.67
CA SER A 156 -11.77 -12.66 16.54
C SER A 156 -13.13 -12.27 17.14
N ARG A 157 -13.93 -13.27 17.51
CA ARG A 157 -15.32 -13.07 17.97
C ARG A 157 -15.51 -13.53 19.41
N THR A 158 -16.36 -12.84 20.16
CA THR A 158 -16.87 -13.28 21.45
C THR A 158 -17.96 -14.35 21.27
N GLN A 159 -18.48 -14.91 22.38
CA GLN A 159 -19.61 -15.85 22.33
C GLN A 159 -20.88 -15.21 21.74
N ASP A 160 -21.03 -13.89 21.91
CA ASP A 160 -22.15 -13.10 21.39
C ASP A 160 -21.87 -12.53 19.98
N ASP A 161 -20.84 -13.04 19.29
CA ASP A 161 -20.41 -12.65 17.93
C ASP A 161 -19.91 -11.18 17.80
N ALA A 162 -19.65 -10.52 18.93
CA ALA A 162 -19.02 -9.19 18.95
C ALA A 162 -17.53 -9.29 18.61
N CYS A 163 -16.97 -8.26 17.96
CA CYS A 163 -15.56 -8.25 17.59
C CYS A 163 -14.64 -8.02 18.81
N VAL A 164 -13.49 -8.68 18.80
CA VAL A 164 -12.42 -8.51 19.78
C VAL A 164 -11.24 -7.84 19.08
N ALA A 165 -11.00 -6.56 19.41
CA ALA A 165 -10.01 -5.72 18.74
C ALA A 165 -8.65 -5.66 19.47
N SER A 166 -8.64 -5.89 20.79
CA SER A 166 -7.43 -5.98 21.62
C SER A 166 -7.51 -7.20 22.55
N PHE A 167 -6.34 -7.69 22.99
CA PHE A 167 -6.20 -8.55 24.16
C PHE A 167 -5.91 -7.73 25.41
#